data_AF-A0A848V081-F1
#
_entry.id   AF-A0A848V081-F1
#
_cell.length_a   1.000
_cell.length_b   1.000
_cell.length_c   1.000
_cell.angle_alpha   90.00
_cell.angle_beta   90.00
_cell.angle_gamma   90.00
#
_symmetry.space_group_name_H-M   'P 1'
#
loop_
_entity.id
_entity.type
_entity.pdbx_description
1 polymer ?
#
loop_
_entity_poly.entity_id
_entity_poly.type
_entity_poly.pdbx_seq_one_letter_code
_entity_poly.pdbx_strand_id
1 'polypeptide(L)'
;IRDALENIYRNYEGERSGADWDAFEIYLKRIWFSNGIHHHYSNDKLDPGFSEEYYNMLADATSTTLSDEAKRAIFDPGFDAKKVNKDIEKGLVEGSAVNFYAPDVTTEEAQAYFESLGDPNDRAPISYGLNSRLIKNDNGEVVEEIYKVGGLYGKSLEQVIYWLTKAEAVAENDKQAAAFRNLIKYYETGDLRTWDNYNINWVQDTEGDIDYINGFVEVYNDPLGFTGSYETIVEIKDFEASKRMVKLMENAQWFEDNSPILEAHRKDTVSGILYNVVNVAGEAGDASPSTPIGVNLPNANWIRVQHGSKSVSLGNILEAYDKAGGSGIVGEFAH
;
A
#
# COMPACT_ATOMS: atom_id res chain seq x y z
N ILE A 1 14.73 -10.32 -8.89
CA ILE A 1 15.85 -9.40 -8.54
C ILE A 1 16.22 -9.49 -7.07
N ARG A 2 15.34 -9.09 -6.13
CA ARG A 2 15.61 -9.15 -4.67
C ARG A 2 16.25 -10.47 -4.22
N ASP A 3 15.59 -11.59 -4.46
CA ASP A 3 16.06 -12.91 -3.97
C ASP A 3 17.45 -13.29 -4.54
N ALA A 4 17.75 -12.88 -5.78
CA ALA A 4 19.06 -13.10 -6.40
C ALA A 4 20.15 -12.27 -5.70
N LEU A 5 19.88 -11.00 -5.44
CA LEU A 5 20.82 -10.11 -4.74
C LEU A 5 20.99 -10.52 -3.27
N GLU A 6 19.92 -10.99 -2.61
CA GLU A 6 19.99 -11.56 -1.27
C GLU A 6 20.83 -12.84 -1.22
N ASN A 7 20.71 -13.70 -2.24
CA ASN A 7 21.55 -14.90 -2.34
C ASN A 7 23.04 -14.52 -2.44
N ILE A 8 23.36 -13.53 -3.28
CA ILE A 8 24.73 -12.97 -3.37
C ILE A 8 25.19 -12.44 -2.02
N TYR A 9 24.39 -11.58 -1.38
CA TYR A 9 24.75 -10.94 -0.11
C TYR A 9 25.00 -11.94 1.02
N ARG A 10 24.21 -13.03 1.07
CA ARG A 10 24.36 -14.07 2.10
C ARG A 10 25.56 -14.97 1.83
N ASN A 11 25.79 -15.35 0.57
CA ASN A 11 26.67 -16.46 0.24
C ASN A 11 28.01 -16.06 -0.40
N TYR A 12 28.23 -14.80 -0.76
CA TYR A 12 29.50 -14.38 -1.35
C TYR A 12 30.64 -14.39 -0.31
N GLU A 13 31.63 -15.26 -0.46
CA GLU A 13 32.76 -15.41 0.48
C GLU A 13 34.00 -14.59 0.10
N GLY A 14 33.94 -13.83 -1.01
CA GLY A 14 35.04 -12.96 -1.45
C GLY A 14 35.16 -11.66 -0.66
N GLU A 15 35.91 -10.70 -1.21
CA GLU A 15 36.12 -9.40 -0.57
C GLU A 15 34.81 -8.59 -0.50
N ARG A 16 34.40 -8.24 0.72
CA ARG A 16 33.20 -7.44 1.03
C ARG A 16 33.57 -6.02 1.46
N SER A 17 34.47 -5.40 0.72
CA SER A 17 34.96 -4.04 0.94
C SER A 17 35.25 -3.36 -0.39
N GLY A 18 35.24 -2.03 -0.37
CA GLY A 18 35.53 -1.21 -1.55
C GLY A 18 34.26 -0.72 -2.24
N ALA A 19 34.46 0.25 -3.15
CA ALA A 19 33.37 1.04 -3.72
C ALA A 19 32.28 0.18 -4.41
N ASP A 20 32.66 -0.87 -5.14
CA ASP A 20 31.69 -1.72 -5.84
C ASP A 20 30.84 -2.56 -4.89
N TRP A 21 31.45 -3.12 -3.83
CA TRP A 21 30.70 -3.85 -2.81
C TRP A 21 29.79 -2.93 -2.01
N ASP A 22 30.30 -1.75 -1.64
CA ASP A 22 29.52 -0.73 -0.92
C ASP A 22 28.30 -0.29 -1.76
N ALA A 23 28.49 -0.07 -3.06
CA ALA A 23 27.41 0.27 -3.99
C ALA A 23 26.38 -0.88 -4.11
N PHE A 24 26.85 -2.13 -4.24
CA PHE A 24 25.99 -3.32 -4.25
C PHE A 24 25.15 -3.42 -2.98
N GLU A 25 25.76 -3.26 -1.81
CA GLU A 25 25.07 -3.34 -0.53
C GLU A 25 24.06 -2.19 -0.37
N ILE A 26 24.42 -0.97 -0.77
CA ILE A 26 23.51 0.18 -0.77
C ILE A 26 22.32 -0.08 -1.70
N TYR A 27 22.55 -0.61 -2.91
CA TYR A 27 21.47 -0.92 -3.85
C TYR A 27 20.49 -1.94 -3.29
N LEU A 28 20.99 -3.04 -2.69
CA LEU A 28 20.14 -4.03 -2.03
C LEU A 28 19.34 -3.43 -0.87
N LYS A 29 19.97 -2.59 -0.04
CA LYS A 29 19.28 -1.87 1.05
C LYS A 29 18.18 -0.96 0.53
N ARG A 30 18.40 -0.27 -0.60
CA ARG A 30 17.39 0.58 -1.24
C ARG A 30 16.24 -0.22 -1.83
N ILE A 31 16.51 -1.44 -2.32
CA ILE A 31 15.46 -2.38 -2.76
C ILE A 31 14.59 -2.80 -1.58
N TRP A 32 15.19 -3.17 -0.44
CA TRP A 32 14.44 -3.46 0.78
C TRP A 32 13.63 -2.26 1.26
N PHE A 33 14.22 -1.07 1.23
CA PHE A 33 13.53 0.15 1.66
C PHE A 33 12.35 0.52 0.76
N SER A 34 12.47 0.29 -0.54
CA SER A 34 11.49 0.76 -1.52
C SER A 34 10.53 -0.32 -2.01
N ASN A 35 10.60 -1.54 -1.46
CA ASN A 35 9.85 -2.71 -1.90
C ASN A 35 9.98 -3.01 -3.40
N GLY A 36 11.10 -2.63 -4.03
CA GLY A 36 11.29 -2.72 -5.47
C GLY A 36 12.54 -2.00 -5.97
N ILE A 37 12.76 -2.01 -7.28
CA ILE A 37 13.94 -1.40 -7.93
C ILE A 37 13.77 0.09 -8.26
N HIS A 38 12.74 0.73 -7.71
CA HIS A 38 12.41 2.13 -7.93
C HIS A 38 12.36 2.88 -6.61
N HIS A 39 12.69 4.16 -6.63
CA HIS A 39 12.62 5.04 -5.47
C HIS A 39 11.16 5.18 -5.01
N HIS A 40 10.90 4.83 -3.75
CA HIS A 40 9.56 4.84 -3.14
C HIS A 40 8.79 6.17 -3.35
N TYR A 41 9.49 7.31 -3.25
CA TYR A 41 8.88 8.64 -3.46
C TYR A 41 8.86 9.15 -4.92
N SER A 42 10.02 9.27 -5.58
CA SER A 42 10.09 9.88 -6.92
C SER A 42 9.66 8.96 -8.07
N ASN A 43 9.46 7.67 -7.79
CA ASN A 43 9.19 6.61 -8.75
C ASN A 43 10.32 6.37 -9.77
N ASP A 44 11.46 7.06 -9.67
CA ASP A 44 12.62 6.83 -10.53
C ASP A 44 13.23 5.47 -10.28
N LYS A 45 13.71 4.81 -11.33
CA LYS A 45 14.51 3.61 -11.16
C LYS A 45 15.80 3.91 -10.37
N LEU A 46 16.16 2.98 -9.49
CA LEU A 46 17.39 3.07 -8.71
C LEU A 46 18.60 2.78 -9.61
N ASP A 47 19.59 3.67 -9.61
CA ASP A 47 20.91 3.39 -10.17
C ASP A 47 21.64 2.36 -9.27
N PRO A 48 22.12 1.21 -9.82
CA PRO A 48 22.89 0.23 -9.07
C PRO A 48 24.21 0.79 -8.52
N GLY A 49 24.87 1.71 -9.23
CA GLY A 49 26.17 2.24 -8.80
C GLY A 49 27.35 1.26 -8.88
N PHE A 50 27.13 0.05 -9.40
CA PHE A 50 28.15 -0.95 -9.74
C PHE A 50 27.91 -1.48 -11.14
N SER A 51 28.95 -2.04 -11.78
CA SER A 51 28.86 -2.49 -13.17
C SER A 51 28.17 -3.85 -13.32
N GLU A 52 27.65 -4.12 -14.51
CA GLU A 52 27.08 -5.44 -14.84
C GLU A 52 28.14 -6.55 -14.77
N GLU A 53 29.39 -6.26 -15.13
CA GLU A 53 30.51 -7.20 -14.99
C GLU A 53 30.76 -7.57 -13.53
N TYR A 54 30.71 -6.60 -12.62
CA TYR A 54 30.85 -6.85 -11.19
C TYR A 54 29.71 -7.72 -10.66
N TYR A 55 28.48 -7.43 -11.07
CA TYR A 55 27.34 -8.28 -10.77
C TYR A 55 27.52 -9.72 -11.27
N ASN A 56 27.93 -9.90 -12.53
CA ASN A 56 28.13 -11.23 -13.10
C ASN A 56 29.22 -12.01 -12.35
N MET A 57 30.31 -11.35 -11.94
CA MET A 57 31.32 -11.96 -11.08
C MET A 57 30.74 -12.45 -9.75
N LEU A 58 29.96 -11.62 -9.06
CA LEU A 58 29.29 -12.00 -7.81
C LEU A 58 28.27 -13.14 -8.01
N ALA A 59 27.52 -13.08 -9.10
CA ALA A 59 26.52 -14.06 -9.44
C ALA A 59 27.15 -15.43 -9.74
N ASP A 60 28.23 -15.47 -10.53
CA ASP A 60 28.98 -16.68 -10.83
C ASP A 60 29.57 -17.31 -9.56
N ALA A 61 30.16 -16.48 -8.69
CA ALA A 61 30.75 -16.93 -7.42
C ALA A 61 29.72 -17.56 -6.45
N THR A 62 28.44 -17.20 -6.60
CA THR A 62 27.36 -17.65 -5.70
C THR A 62 26.33 -18.55 -6.38
N SER A 63 26.59 -18.96 -7.63
CA SER A 63 25.64 -19.71 -8.47
C SER A 63 24.26 -19.03 -8.55
N THR A 64 24.24 -17.70 -8.55
CA THR A 64 23.02 -16.90 -8.62
C THR A 64 22.58 -16.74 -10.06
N THR A 65 21.31 -17.02 -10.35
CA THR A 65 20.73 -16.83 -11.68
C THR A 65 19.75 -15.66 -11.69
N LEU A 66 19.71 -14.93 -12.81
CA LEU A 66 18.73 -13.86 -13.06
C LEU A 66 18.37 -13.88 -14.55
N SER A 67 17.10 -13.67 -14.89
CA SER A 67 16.66 -13.58 -16.29
C SER A 67 17.26 -12.37 -17.01
N ASP A 68 17.38 -12.45 -18.33
CA ASP A 68 17.90 -11.33 -19.15
C ASP A 68 17.05 -10.07 -18.98
N GLU A 69 15.73 -10.21 -18.90
CA GLU A 69 14.81 -9.11 -18.59
C GLU A 69 15.11 -8.47 -17.24
N ALA A 70 15.32 -9.27 -16.20
CA ALA A 70 15.60 -8.75 -14.87
C ALA A 70 17.01 -8.13 -14.77
N LYS A 71 18.00 -8.65 -15.52
CA LYS A 71 19.31 -7.98 -15.67
C LYS A 71 19.16 -6.64 -16.37
N ARG A 72 18.39 -6.60 -17.47
CA ARG A 72 18.07 -5.37 -18.19
C ARG A 72 17.38 -4.35 -17.28
N ALA A 73 16.44 -4.78 -16.45
CA ALA A 73 15.79 -3.92 -15.45
C ALA A 73 16.79 -3.28 -14.49
N ILE A 74 17.86 -3.97 -14.08
CA ILE A 74 18.89 -3.39 -13.22
C ILE A 74 19.78 -2.40 -14.00
N PHE A 75 20.29 -2.78 -15.17
CA PHE A 75 21.43 -2.09 -15.81
C PHE A 75 21.11 -1.22 -17.03
N ASP A 76 19.98 -1.42 -17.72
CA ASP A 76 19.57 -0.56 -18.85
C ASP A 76 18.74 0.62 -18.33
N PRO A 77 19.27 1.86 -18.23
CA PRO A 77 18.55 2.99 -17.63
C PRO A 77 17.25 3.35 -18.38
N GLY A 78 17.09 2.94 -19.64
CA GLY A 78 15.89 3.19 -20.43
C GLY A 78 14.77 2.17 -20.21
N PHE A 79 15.07 0.99 -19.67
CA PHE A 79 14.09 -0.06 -19.38
C PHE A 79 13.52 0.11 -17.97
N ASP A 80 12.20 -0.01 -17.79
CA ASP A 80 11.51 0.18 -16.50
C ASP A 80 11.91 1.48 -15.78
N ALA A 81 12.15 2.57 -16.52
CA ALA A 81 12.75 3.79 -15.97
C ALA A 81 11.90 4.45 -14.86
N LYS A 82 10.59 4.20 -14.84
CA LYS A 82 9.63 4.74 -13.87
C LYS A 82 8.73 3.64 -13.34
N LYS A 83 8.53 3.60 -12.01
CA LYS A 83 7.51 2.74 -11.37
C LYS A 83 6.13 3.15 -11.83
N VAL A 84 5.80 4.42 -11.60
CA VAL A 84 4.53 5.05 -12.01
C VAL A 84 4.86 6.21 -12.95
N ASN A 85 4.44 6.07 -14.20
CA ASN A 85 4.56 7.10 -15.22
C ASN A 85 3.32 8.00 -15.23
N LYS A 86 3.54 9.31 -15.38
CA LYS A 86 2.48 10.32 -15.55
C LYS A 86 2.56 11.05 -16.89
N ASP A 87 3.51 10.66 -17.74
CA ASP A 87 3.70 11.21 -19.08
C ASP A 87 2.79 10.48 -20.07
N ILE A 88 1.72 11.15 -20.50
CA ILE A 88 0.72 10.59 -21.42
C ILE A 88 1.34 10.19 -22.75
N GLU A 89 2.38 10.89 -23.22
CA GLU A 89 3.03 10.58 -24.50
C GLU A 89 3.72 9.22 -24.51
N LYS A 90 4.05 8.69 -23.32
CA LYS A 90 4.66 7.36 -23.13
C LYS A 90 3.66 6.26 -22.83
N GLY A 91 2.37 6.58 -22.71
CA GLY A 91 1.36 5.68 -22.16
C GLY A 91 1.45 5.60 -20.63
N LEU A 92 0.31 5.67 -19.94
CA LEU A 92 0.27 5.62 -18.48
C LEU A 92 0.57 4.21 -17.96
N VAL A 93 0.00 3.18 -18.62
CA VAL A 93 0.22 1.77 -18.30
C VAL A 93 1.57 1.31 -18.85
N GLU A 94 1.79 1.49 -20.15
CA GLU A 94 2.95 0.99 -20.90
C GLU A 94 4.26 1.64 -20.44
N GLY A 95 4.20 2.91 -20.02
CA GLY A 95 5.34 3.65 -19.50
C GLY A 95 5.65 3.34 -18.03
N SER A 96 4.80 2.57 -17.33
CA SER A 96 4.94 2.25 -15.92
C SER A 96 5.46 0.83 -15.71
N ALA A 97 6.46 0.67 -14.85
CA ALA A 97 7.01 -0.64 -14.47
C ALA A 97 6.17 -1.39 -13.41
N VAL A 98 4.91 -0.98 -13.20
CA VAL A 98 4.00 -1.67 -12.27
C VAL A 98 3.51 -2.99 -12.86
N ASN A 99 3.16 -3.93 -11.99
CA ASN A 99 2.63 -5.24 -12.38
C ASN A 99 1.10 -5.35 -12.12
N PHE A 100 0.37 -4.24 -12.26
CA PHE A 100 -1.10 -4.21 -12.21
C PHE A 100 -1.75 -4.50 -13.56
N TYR A 101 -0.98 -4.39 -14.63
CA TYR A 101 -1.38 -4.66 -16.01
C TYR A 101 -0.34 -5.58 -16.64
N ALA A 102 -0.77 -6.56 -17.42
CA ALA A 102 0.15 -7.37 -18.21
C ALA A 102 0.86 -6.50 -19.26
N PRO A 103 2.10 -6.87 -19.69
CA PRO A 103 2.88 -6.07 -20.64
C PRO A 103 2.21 -5.79 -21.99
N ASP A 104 1.17 -6.57 -22.34
CA ASP A 104 0.42 -6.48 -23.59
C ASP A 104 -0.94 -5.78 -23.46
N VAL A 105 -1.30 -5.28 -22.28
CA VAL A 105 -2.50 -4.45 -22.05
C VAL A 105 -2.14 -2.98 -22.21
N THR A 106 -2.83 -2.27 -23.11
CA THR A 106 -2.59 -0.83 -23.33
C THR A 106 -3.35 0.06 -22.34
N THR A 107 -2.95 1.33 -22.24
CA THR A 107 -3.68 2.34 -21.46
C THR A 107 -5.14 2.44 -21.92
N GLU A 108 -5.39 2.47 -23.24
CA GLU A 108 -6.75 2.58 -23.77
C GLU A 108 -7.59 1.33 -23.48
N GLU A 109 -7.00 0.14 -23.60
CA GLU A 109 -7.71 -1.11 -23.32
C GLU A 109 -8.09 -1.24 -21.84
N ALA A 110 -7.18 -0.86 -20.93
CA ALA A 110 -7.45 -0.85 -19.50
C ALA A 110 -8.54 0.18 -19.12
N GLN A 111 -8.47 1.40 -19.66
CA GLN A 111 -9.49 2.42 -19.46
C GLN A 111 -10.87 1.95 -19.97
N ALA A 112 -10.92 1.41 -21.19
CA ALA A 112 -12.15 0.89 -21.78
C ALA A 112 -12.74 -0.26 -20.94
N TYR A 113 -11.89 -1.14 -20.40
CA TYR A 113 -12.32 -2.20 -19.49
C TYR A 113 -13.02 -1.64 -18.25
N PHE A 114 -12.38 -0.73 -17.51
CA PHE A 114 -12.97 -0.17 -16.28
C PHE A 114 -14.20 0.70 -16.54
N GLU A 115 -14.21 1.47 -17.63
CA GLU A 115 -15.40 2.24 -18.04
C GLU A 115 -16.60 1.33 -18.32
N SER A 116 -16.37 0.11 -18.81
CA SER A 116 -17.43 -0.87 -19.09
C SER A 116 -18.06 -1.48 -17.83
N LEU A 117 -17.38 -1.43 -16.69
CA LEU A 117 -17.86 -2.00 -15.42
C LEU A 117 -18.77 -1.03 -14.65
N GLY A 118 -18.63 0.27 -14.86
CA GLY A 118 -19.35 1.28 -14.10
C GLY A 118 -20.85 1.31 -14.39
N ASP A 119 -21.68 1.21 -13.35
CA ASP A 119 -23.10 1.59 -13.42
C ASP A 119 -23.28 2.98 -12.81
N PRO A 120 -23.62 4.01 -13.61
CA PRO A 120 -23.80 5.37 -13.09
C PRO A 120 -25.00 5.51 -12.15
N ASN A 121 -25.88 4.50 -12.07
CA ASN A 121 -27.04 4.48 -11.18
C ASN A 121 -26.81 3.68 -9.89
N ASP A 122 -25.68 2.98 -9.77
CA ASP A 122 -25.36 2.24 -8.55
C ASP A 122 -25.02 3.23 -7.43
N ARG A 123 -25.80 3.16 -6.34
CA ARG A 123 -25.61 4.00 -5.15
C ARG A 123 -24.63 3.41 -4.15
N ALA A 124 -24.22 2.16 -4.35
CA ALA A 124 -23.25 1.45 -3.55
C ALA A 124 -22.27 0.68 -4.46
N PRO A 125 -21.54 1.38 -5.36
CA PRO A 125 -20.62 0.73 -6.28
C PRO A 125 -19.49 0.04 -5.50
N ILE A 126 -19.09 -1.14 -5.97
CA ILE A 126 -17.87 -1.81 -5.52
C ILE A 126 -16.64 -1.05 -6.04
N SER A 127 -15.48 -1.28 -5.41
CA SER A 127 -14.19 -0.78 -5.89
C SER A 127 -13.65 -1.62 -7.05
N TYR A 128 -14.21 -1.45 -8.26
CA TYR A 128 -13.79 -2.18 -9.46
C TYR A 128 -12.26 -2.19 -9.66
N GLY A 129 -11.69 -3.36 -9.96
CA GLY A 129 -10.24 -3.53 -10.19
C GLY A 129 -9.35 -3.53 -8.95
N LEU A 130 -9.86 -3.27 -7.75
CA LEU A 130 -9.05 -3.05 -6.55
C LEU A 130 -8.09 -4.21 -6.23
N ASN A 131 -8.48 -5.45 -6.51
CA ASN A 131 -7.75 -6.65 -6.13
C ASN A 131 -7.46 -7.56 -7.33
N SER A 132 -7.06 -7.00 -8.45
CA SER A 132 -6.77 -7.79 -9.65
C SER A 132 -5.63 -7.21 -10.47
N ARG A 133 -4.98 -8.07 -11.25
CA ARG A 133 -4.14 -7.65 -12.37
C ARG A 133 -4.94 -7.78 -13.66
N LEU A 134 -4.91 -6.77 -14.54
CA LEU A 134 -5.51 -6.92 -15.87
C LEU A 134 -4.56 -7.69 -16.80
N ILE A 135 -5.09 -8.70 -17.48
CA ILE A 135 -4.36 -9.54 -18.43
C ILE A 135 -5.17 -9.68 -19.73
N LYS A 136 -4.53 -10.10 -20.83
CA LYS A 136 -5.25 -10.62 -22.00
C LYS A 136 -5.39 -12.14 -21.89
N ASN A 137 -6.61 -12.63 -22.07
CA ASN A 137 -6.87 -14.07 -22.16
C ASN A 137 -6.46 -14.63 -23.54
N ASP A 138 -6.61 -15.95 -23.73
CA ASP A 138 -6.26 -16.62 -25.00
C ASP A 138 -7.07 -16.11 -26.22
N ASN A 139 -8.21 -15.43 -26.00
CA ASN A 139 -9.02 -14.81 -27.04
C ASN A 139 -8.60 -13.35 -27.33
N GLY A 140 -7.62 -12.82 -26.61
CA GLY A 140 -7.20 -11.41 -26.70
C GLY A 140 -8.09 -10.42 -25.96
N GLU A 141 -9.00 -10.91 -25.11
CA GLU A 141 -9.90 -10.07 -24.31
C GLU A 141 -9.24 -9.67 -22.99
N VAL A 142 -9.39 -8.41 -22.59
CA VAL A 142 -8.93 -7.94 -21.28
C VAL A 142 -9.82 -8.52 -20.18
N VAL A 143 -9.20 -9.18 -19.21
CA VAL A 143 -9.85 -9.81 -18.06
C VAL A 143 -9.07 -9.58 -16.78
N GLU A 144 -9.73 -9.71 -15.64
CA GLU A 144 -9.11 -9.64 -14.32
C GLU A 144 -8.53 -10.99 -13.87
N GLU A 145 -7.25 -10.97 -13.52
CA GLU A 145 -6.60 -12.00 -12.74
C GLU A 145 -6.67 -11.63 -11.25
N ILE A 146 -7.71 -12.13 -10.58
CA ILE A 146 -8.06 -11.73 -9.20
C ILE A 146 -7.05 -12.25 -8.17
N TYR A 147 -6.71 -11.39 -7.20
CA TYR A 147 -5.89 -11.68 -6.02
C TYR A 147 -6.72 -12.42 -4.97
N LYS A 148 -6.57 -13.75 -4.93
CA LYS A 148 -7.31 -14.62 -3.99
C LYS A 148 -6.65 -15.98 -3.82
N VAL A 149 -7.12 -16.75 -2.84
CA VAL A 149 -6.78 -18.18 -2.72
C VAL A 149 -7.15 -18.91 -4.02
N GLY A 150 -6.21 -19.70 -4.55
CA GLY A 150 -6.34 -20.37 -5.84
C GLY A 150 -6.22 -19.45 -7.07
N GLY A 151 -6.03 -18.14 -6.88
CA GLY A 151 -5.73 -17.16 -7.94
C GLY A 151 -4.31 -16.60 -7.81
N LEU A 152 -4.12 -15.39 -8.35
CA LEU A 152 -2.83 -14.69 -8.24
C LEU A 152 -2.54 -14.37 -6.76
N TYR A 153 -1.28 -14.57 -6.35
CA TYR A 153 -0.81 -14.47 -4.95
C TYR A 153 -1.44 -15.45 -3.94
N GLY A 154 -2.24 -16.42 -4.38
CA GLY A 154 -3.01 -17.31 -3.51
C GLY A 154 -2.21 -18.00 -2.39
N LYS A 155 -0.98 -18.45 -2.66
CA LYS A 155 -0.11 -19.08 -1.63
C LYS A 155 0.27 -18.13 -0.49
N SER A 156 0.50 -16.85 -0.79
CA SER A 156 0.76 -15.84 0.23
C SER A 156 -0.51 -15.51 1.00
N LEU A 157 -1.65 -15.42 0.31
CA LEU A 157 -2.94 -15.15 0.92
C LEU A 157 -3.44 -16.29 1.82
N GLU A 158 -3.07 -17.54 1.52
CA GLU A 158 -3.29 -18.67 2.44
C GLU A 158 -2.57 -18.47 3.79
N GLN A 159 -1.36 -17.90 3.78
CA GLN A 159 -0.64 -17.58 5.02
C GLN A 159 -1.29 -16.41 5.77
N VAL A 160 -1.79 -15.40 5.05
CA VAL A 160 -2.56 -14.29 5.63
C VAL A 160 -3.81 -14.83 6.31
N ILE A 161 -4.61 -15.65 5.62
CA ILE A 161 -5.81 -16.28 6.16
C ILE A 161 -5.49 -17.14 7.39
N TYR A 162 -4.40 -17.91 7.37
CA TYR A 162 -3.99 -18.69 8.52
C TYR A 162 -3.85 -17.82 9.78
N TRP A 163 -3.16 -16.68 9.68
CA TRP A 163 -2.97 -15.78 10.82
C TRP A 163 -4.24 -15.01 11.20
N LEU A 164 -5.04 -14.57 10.22
CA LEU A 164 -6.34 -13.95 10.50
C LEU A 164 -7.30 -14.91 11.22
N THR A 165 -7.29 -16.19 10.87
CA THR A 165 -8.10 -17.22 11.56
C THR A 165 -7.65 -17.39 13.01
N LYS A 166 -6.33 -17.29 13.28
CA LYS A 166 -5.82 -17.30 14.66
C LYS A 166 -6.22 -16.03 15.42
N ALA A 167 -6.22 -14.88 14.77
CA ALA A 167 -6.65 -13.61 15.35
C ALA A 167 -8.16 -13.62 15.67
N GLU A 168 -9.00 -14.13 14.76
CA GLU A 168 -10.44 -14.29 14.98
C GLU A 168 -10.75 -15.07 16.27
N ALA A 169 -10.02 -16.15 16.54
CA ALA A 169 -10.21 -16.99 17.72
C ALA A 169 -9.91 -16.29 19.06
N VAL A 170 -9.23 -15.14 19.01
CA VAL A 170 -8.88 -14.31 20.18
C VAL A 170 -9.38 -12.87 20.03
N ALA A 171 -10.38 -12.65 19.19
CA ALA A 171 -10.99 -11.34 19.00
C ALA A 171 -11.54 -10.78 20.32
N GLU A 172 -11.41 -9.47 20.51
CA GLU A 172 -11.83 -8.78 21.73
C GLU A 172 -13.35 -8.74 21.88
N ASN A 173 -14.08 -8.78 20.76
CA ASN A 173 -15.53 -8.74 20.72
C ASN A 173 -16.09 -9.39 19.42
N ASP A 174 -17.41 -9.61 19.40
CA ASP A 174 -18.09 -10.27 18.27
C ASP A 174 -18.04 -9.47 16.96
N LYS A 175 -17.96 -8.12 17.02
CA LYS A 175 -17.87 -7.26 15.83
C LYS A 175 -16.49 -7.41 15.18
N GLN A 176 -15.42 -7.41 15.98
CA GLN A 176 -14.05 -7.66 15.52
C GLN A 176 -13.94 -9.06 14.90
N ALA A 177 -14.50 -10.08 15.55
CA ALA A 177 -14.57 -11.44 14.98
C ALA A 177 -15.36 -11.48 13.65
N ALA A 178 -16.45 -10.71 13.53
CA ALA A 178 -17.20 -10.60 12.28
C ALA A 178 -16.41 -9.89 11.16
N ALA A 179 -15.62 -8.86 11.49
CA ALA A 179 -14.73 -8.20 10.55
C ALA A 179 -13.66 -9.19 10.04
N PHE A 180 -12.99 -9.94 10.93
CA PHE A 180 -12.02 -10.97 10.53
C PHE A 180 -12.63 -12.01 9.58
N ARG A 181 -13.84 -12.50 9.88
CA ARG A 181 -14.53 -13.47 9.02
C ARG A 181 -14.79 -12.92 7.61
N ASN A 182 -15.22 -11.67 7.49
CA ASN A 182 -15.41 -11.05 6.18
C ASN A 182 -14.09 -10.84 5.44
N LEU A 183 -13.02 -10.44 6.14
CA LEU A 183 -11.70 -10.26 5.53
C LEU A 183 -11.12 -11.59 5.03
N ILE A 184 -11.22 -12.65 5.84
CA ILE A 184 -10.86 -14.02 5.43
C ILE A 184 -11.67 -14.41 4.20
N LYS A 185 -12.99 -14.18 4.23
CA LYS A 185 -13.87 -14.54 3.12
C LYS A 185 -13.50 -13.80 1.83
N TYR A 186 -13.14 -12.51 1.94
CA TYR A 186 -12.66 -11.72 0.83
C TYR A 186 -11.38 -12.31 0.23
N TYR A 187 -10.40 -12.71 1.03
CA TYR A 187 -9.19 -13.34 0.51
C TYR A 187 -9.43 -14.73 -0.09
N GLU A 188 -10.41 -15.48 0.40
CA GLU A 188 -10.81 -16.77 -0.20
C GLU A 188 -11.47 -16.59 -1.57
N THR A 189 -12.36 -15.60 -1.72
CA THR A 189 -13.23 -15.48 -2.90
C THR A 189 -12.75 -14.45 -3.91
N GLY A 190 -12.01 -13.44 -3.45
CA GLY A 190 -11.69 -12.21 -4.18
C GLY A 190 -12.88 -11.29 -4.43
N ASP A 191 -14.02 -11.50 -3.75
CA ASP A 191 -15.25 -10.74 -4.00
C ASP A 191 -15.22 -9.34 -3.37
N LEU A 192 -15.25 -8.31 -4.22
CA LEU A 192 -15.24 -6.91 -3.78
C LEU A 192 -16.52 -6.49 -3.04
N ARG A 193 -17.64 -7.20 -3.20
CA ARG A 193 -18.80 -6.94 -2.34
C ARG A 193 -18.58 -7.45 -0.92
N THR A 194 -17.85 -8.56 -0.76
CA THR A 194 -17.39 -9.03 0.55
C THR A 194 -16.39 -8.06 1.16
N TRP A 195 -15.52 -7.42 0.35
CA TRP A 195 -14.66 -6.33 0.80
C TRP A 195 -15.46 -5.13 1.33
N ASP A 196 -16.52 -4.70 0.64
CA ASP A 196 -17.41 -3.64 1.16
C ASP A 196 -18.02 -4.02 2.51
N ASN A 197 -18.52 -5.26 2.64
CA ASN A 197 -19.10 -5.77 3.88
C ASN A 197 -18.06 -5.85 5.02
N TYR A 198 -16.80 -6.19 4.70
CA TYR A 198 -15.70 -6.09 5.65
C TYR A 198 -15.53 -4.64 6.12
N ASN A 199 -15.44 -3.68 5.20
CA ASN A 199 -15.22 -2.27 5.54
C ASN A 199 -16.39 -1.68 6.35
N ILE A 200 -17.64 -2.03 6.04
CA ILE A 200 -18.80 -1.61 6.83
C ILE A 200 -18.69 -2.13 8.26
N ASN A 201 -18.40 -3.43 8.42
CA ASN A 201 -18.22 -4.03 9.75
C ASN A 201 -17.05 -3.39 10.51
N TRP A 202 -15.93 -3.18 9.82
CA TRP A 202 -14.72 -2.59 10.39
C TRP A 202 -14.96 -1.15 10.88
N VAL A 203 -15.64 -0.30 10.10
CA VAL A 203 -15.97 1.07 10.53
C VAL A 203 -16.88 1.06 11.76
N GLN A 204 -17.81 0.11 11.83
CA GLN A 204 -18.77 -0.02 12.94
C GLN A 204 -18.19 -0.67 14.20
N ASP A 205 -17.05 -1.36 14.06
CA ASP A 205 -16.29 -1.90 15.19
C ASP A 205 -15.45 -0.80 15.83
N THR A 206 -16.07 -0.07 16.75
CA THR A 206 -15.49 1.06 17.47
C THR A 206 -15.10 0.71 18.91
N GLU A 207 -15.28 -0.55 19.29
CA GLU A 207 -15.04 -1.10 20.61
C GLU A 207 -13.76 -1.94 20.58
N GLY A 208 -13.09 -2.09 21.72
CA GLY A 208 -11.81 -2.78 21.80
C GLY A 208 -10.60 -1.85 21.77
N ASP A 209 -9.45 -2.46 22.00
CA ASP A 209 -8.17 -1.78 22.17
C ASP A 209 -7.22 -2.02 20.99
N ILE A 210 -7.49 -3.04 20.16
CA ILE A 210 -6.69 -3.42 18.99
C ILE A 210 -7.49 -3.15 17.71
N ASP A 211 -6.86 -2.47 16.76
CA ASP A 211 -7.38 -2.27 15.42
C ASP A 211 -6.32 -2.69 14.38
N TYR A 212 -6.71 -2.78 13.11
CA TYR A 212 -5.82 -3.17 12.04
C TYR A 212 -6.30 -2.68 10.67
N ILE A 213 -5.34 -2.50 9.79
CA ILE A 213 -5.52 -2.41 8.35
C ILE A 213 -4.82 -3.63 7.74
N ASN A 214 -5.51 -4.38 6.89
CA ASN A 214 -4.94 -5.52 6.18
C ASN A 214 -5.73 -5.73 4.89
N GLY A 215 -5.12 -5.47 3.74
CA GLY A 215 -5.87 -5.38 2.49
C GLY A 215 -5.06 -4.88 1.30
N PHE A 216 -5.72 -4.85 0.15
CA PHE A 216 -5.31 -4.03 -1.00
C PHE A 216 -6.07 -2.71 -0.89
N VAL A 217 -5.39 -1.63 -0.50
CA VAL A 217 -6.08 -0.45 0.06
C VAL A 217 -5.88 0.78 -0.81
N GLU A 218 -4.64 1.22 -0.94
CA GLU A 218 -4.32 2.48 -1.60
C GLU A 218 -3.89 2.27 -3.06
N VAL A 219 -4.42 3.12 -3.94
CA VAL A 219 -4.24 3.02 -5.40
C VAL A 219 -3.14 3.94 -5.93
N TYR A 220 -2.30 4.52 -5.06
CA TYR A 220 -1.29 5.51 -5.44
C TYR A 220 -0.22 4.99 -6.42
N ASN A 221 0.04 3.68 -6.35
CA ASN A 221 1.00 3.02 -7.24
C ASN A 221 0.39 2.65 -8.59
N ASP A 222 -0.93 2.75 -8.76
CA ASP A 222 -1.58 2.46 -10.04
C ASP A 222 -1.60 3.73 -10.92
N PRO A 223 -1.00 3.72 -12.13
CA PRO A 223 -1.06 4.87 -13.03
C PRO A 223 -2.48 5.28 -13.44
N LEU A 224 -3.46 4.38 -13.37
CA LEU A 224 -4.88 4.68 -13.61
C LEU A 224 -5.72 4.81 -12.33
N GLY A 225 -5.16 4.44 -11.17
CA GLY A 225 -5.81 4.61 -9.87
C GLY A 225 -6.95 3.63 -9.54
N PHE A 226 -6.90 2.39 -10.03
CA PHE A 226 -7.92 1.36 -9.75
C PHE A 226 -7.44 0.28 -8.77
N THR A 227 -6.23 -0.23 -8.97
CA THR A 227 -5.69 -1.40 -8.27
C THR A 227 -4.98 -1.00 -6.99
N GLY A 228 -5.36 -1.63 -5.88
CA GLY A 228 -4.82 -1.36 -4.56
C GLY A 228 -3.47 -2.06 -4.31
N SER A 229 -2.54 -1.36 -3.69
CA SER A 229 -1.32 -1.97 -3.14
C SER A 229 -1.64 -2.69 -1.83
N TYR A 230 -1.00 -3.84 -1.60
CA TYR A 230 -1.16 -4.57 -0.34
C TYR A 230 -0.47 -3.82 0.80
N GLU A 231 -1.17 -3.64 1.92
CA GLU A 231 -0.60 -3.08 3.15
C GLU A 231 -1.13 -3.77 4.40
N THR A 232 -0.38 -3.64 5.48
CA THR A 232 -0.82 -4.05 6.81
C THR A 232 -0.30 -3.08 7.86
N ILE A 233 -1.18 -2.66 8.77
CA ILE A 233 -0.84 -1.88 9.96
C ILE A 233 -1.60 -2.50 11.13
N VAL A 234 -0.90 -2.93 12.17
CA VAL A 234 -1.52 -3.42 13.42
C VAL A 234 -1.40 -2.33 14.47
N GLU A 235 -2.53 -1.96 15.06
CA GLU A 235 -2.67 -0.73 15.84
C GLU A 235 -3.19 -1.04 17.24
N ILE A 236 -2.64 -0.36 18.24
CA ILE A 236 -3.08 -0.44 19.64
C ILE A 236 -3.51 0.95 20.07
N LYS A 237 -4.73 1.09 20.58
CA LYS A 237 -5.27 2.37 21.03
C LYS A 237 -4.38 3.05 22.07
N ASP A 238 -4.06 4.32 21.86
CA ASP A 238 -3.47 5.17 22.90
C ASP A 238 -4.61 5.83 23.68
N PHE A 239 -4.87 5.32 24.88
CA PHE A 239 -5.96 5.81 25.72
C PHE A 239 -5.80 7.27 26.15
N GLU A 240 -4.57 7.72 26.42
CA GLU A 240 -4.33 9.08 26.94
C GLU A 240 -4.31 10.11 25.80
N ALA A 241 -3.68 9.77 24.68
CA ALA A 241 -3.73 10.61 23.48
C ALA A 241 -5.14 10.68 22.90
N SER A 242 -5.87 9.56 22.85
CA SER A 242 -7.25 9.55 22.35
C SER A 242 -8.20 10.35 23.24
N LYS A 243 -8.03 10.36 24.58
CA LYS A 243 -8.79 11.25 25.49
C LYS A 243 -8.65 12.72 25.13
N ARG A 244 -7.46 13.16 24.70
CA ARG A 244 -7.23 14.55 24.25
C ARG A 244 -8.02 14.86 22.98
N MET A 245 -8.16 13.88 22.09
CA MET A 245 -8.91 14.03 20.83
C MET A 245 -10.43 14.04 21.02
N VAL A 246 -10.96 13.44 22.08
CA VAL A 246 -12.40 13.53 22.42
C VAL A 246 -12.87 14.98 22.47
N LYS A 247 -12.07 15.87 23.07
CA LYS A 247 -12.42 17.29 23.14
C LYS A 247 -12.50 17.94 21.76
N LEU A 248 -11.61 17.58 20.82
CA LEU A 248 -11.68 18.07 19.45
C LEU A 248 -12.97 17.57 18.77
N MET A 249 -13.28 16.27 18.91
CA MET A 249 -14.48 15.67 18.32
C MET A 249 -15.78 16.28 18.87
N GLU A 250 -15.88 16.51 20.18
CA GLU A 250 -17.01 17.21 20.81
C GLU A 250 -17.24 18.63 20.25
N ASN A 251 -16.20 19.25 19.69
CA ASN A 251 -16.24 20.60 19.15
C ASN A 251 -16.19 20.62 17.60
N ALA A 252 -16.31 19.48 16.93
CA ALA A 252 -16.21 19.40 15.47
C ALA A 252 -17.23 20.33 14.77
N GLN A 253 -18.47 20.37 15.26
CA GLN A 253 -19.49 21.30 14.73
C GLN A 253 -19.10 22.77 14.93
N TRP A 254 -18.50 23.11 16.07
CA TRP A 254 -18.03 24.47 16.32
C TRP A 254 -16.97 24.89 15.30
N PHE A 255 -16.02 24.01 14.95
CA PHE A 255 -15.03 24.31 13.93
C PHE A 255 -15.66 24.48 12.54
N GLU A 256 -16.65 23.66 12.18
CA GLU A 256 -17.37 23.77 10.91
C GLU A 256 -18.14 25.10 10.82
N ASP A 257 -18.89 25.44 11.88
CA ASP A 257 -19.69 26.67 11.97
C ASP A 257 -18.83 27.94 11.95
N ASN A 258 -17.58 27.86 12.44
CA ASN A 258 -16.64 28.98 12.50
C ASN A 258 -15.56 28.90 11.41
N SER A 259 -15.70 27.97 10.47
CA SER A 259 -14.75 27.82 9.36
C SER A 259 -14.74 29.06 8.46
N PRO A 260 -13.58 29.52 7.97
CA PRO A 260 -13.50 30.69 7.09
C PRO A 260 -14.04 30.42 5.67
N ILE A 261 -14.48 29.18 5.37
CA ILE A 261 -15.07 28.82 4.08
C ILE A 261 -16.45 29.48 3.89
N LEU A 262 -16.87 29.54 2.63
CA LEU A 262 -18.21 29.99 2.25
C LEU A 262 -19.27 29.19 3.01
N GLU A 263 -20.27 29.89 3.53
CA GLU A 263 -21.37 29.30 4.31
C GLU A 263 -22.08 28.16 3.55
N ALA A 264 -22.30 28.34 2.24
CA ALA A 264 -22.90 27.34 1.37
C ALA A 264 -22.10 26.02 1.23
N HIS A 265 -20.83 25.99 1.67
CA HIS A 265 -19.98 24.81 1.64
C HIS A 265 -19.79 24.17 3.02
N ARG A 266 -20.37 24.75 4.09
CA ARG A 266 -20.33 24.17 5.43
C ARG A 266 -21.36 23.06 5.55
N LYS A 267 -21.05 22.05 6.37
CA LYS A 267 -22.00 20.99 6.71
C LYS A 267 -22.94 21.47 7.82
N ASP A 268 -24.24 21.37 7.57
CA ASP A 268 -25.28 21.65 8.57
C ASP A 268 -25.14 20.78 9.83
N THR A 269 -24.63 19.56 9.68
CA THR A 269 -24.36 18.65 10.81
C THR A 269 -23.13 17.82 10.51
N VAL A 270 -22.11 17.96 11.35
CA VAL A 270 -20.93 17.11 11.37
C VAL A 270 -21.26 15.86 12.19
N SER A 271 -21.19 14.69 11.57
CA SER A 271 -21.38 13.40 12.24
C SER A 271 -20.38 12.37 11.70
N GLY A 272 -20.15 11.30 12.46
CA GLY A 272 -19.43 10.12 11.98
C GLY A 272 -17.90 10.21 11.90
N ILE A 273 -17.27 11.13 12.65
CA ILE A 273 -15.80 11.19 12.74
C ILE A 273 -15.36 10.53 14.05
N LEU A 274 -14.74 9.36 13.95
CA LEU A 274 -13.93 8.78 15.02
C LEU A 274 -12.47 9.12 14.72
N TYR A 275 -11.86 9.88 15.64
CA TYR A 275 -10.44 10.18 15.61
C TYR A 275 -9.75 9.49 16.78
N ASN A 276 -8.91 8.52 16.46
CA ASN A 276 -8.10 7.81 17.44
C ASN A 276 -6.62 8.12 17.25
N VAL A 277 -5.89 8.16 18.36
CA VAL A 277 -4.44 8.06 18.32
C VAL A 277 -4.09 6.63 18.70
N VAL A 278 -3.22 6.00 17.92
CA VAL A 278 -2.81 4.60 18.11
C VAL A 278 -1.30 4.49 18.15
N ASN A 279 -0.83 3.39 18.73
CA ASN A 279 0.54 2.93 18.66
C ASN A 279 0.61 1.78 17.66
N VAL A 280 1.47 1.92 16.67
CA VAL A 280 1.75 0.87 15.68
C VAL A 280 2.56 -0.24 16.33
N ALA A 281 2.03 -1.46 16.29
CA ALA A 281 2.69 -2.67 16.76
C ALA A 281 3.51 -3.37 15.64
N GLY A 282 3.08 -3.24 14.38
CA GLY A 282 3.78 -3.78 13.23
C GLY A 282 3.18 -3.34 11.91
N GLU A 283 4.02 -3.25 10.88
CA GLU A 283 3.65 -2.81 9.52
C GLU A 283 4.24 -3.76 8.47
N ALA A 284 3.55 -3.88 7.34
CA ALA A 284 4.03 -4.60 6.17
C ALA A 284 3.42 -4.03 4.88
N GLY A 285 3.99 -4.41 3.73
CA GLY A 285 3.52 -3.95 2.43
C GLY A 285 3.80 -2.46 2.23
N ASP A 286 2.88 -1.73 1.61
CA ASP A 286 3.08 -0.31 1.28
C ASP A 286 3.18 0.62 2.51
N ALA A 287 2.85 0.10 3.69
CA ALA A 287 3.01 0.81 4.97
C ALA A 287 4.43 0.66 5.59
N SER A 288 5.36 -0.10 4.99
CA SER A 288 6.69 -0.31 5.59
C SER A 288 7.80 -0.49 4.54
N PRO A 289 9.01 0.02 4.76
CA PRO A 289 9.45 0.82 5.91
C PRO A 289 9.15 2.33 5.80
N SER A 290 8.65 2.80 4.66
CA SER A 290 8.17 4.18 4.49
C SER A 290 6.70 4.26 4.92
N THR A 291 6.45 4.47 6.20
CA THR A 291 5.10 4.47 6.79
C THR A 291 4.38 5.84 6.70
N PRO A 292 3.04 5.88 6.57
CA PRO A 292 2.26 7.09 6.81
C PRO A 292 2.33 7.55 8.28
N ILE A 293 1.90 8.77 8.57
CA ILE A 293 1.74 9.27 9.97
C ILE A 293 0.27 9.27 10.42
N GLY A 294 -0.64 9.02 9.49
CA GLY A 294 -2.06 8.91 9.76
C GLY A 294 -2.81 8.36 8.55
N VAL A 295 -3.94 7.73 8.82
CA VAL A 295 -4.73 6.98 7.84
C VAL A 295 -6.22 7.33 7.99
N ASN A 296 -6.97 7.33 6.89
CA ASN A 296 -8.39 7.69 6.90
C ASN A 296 -9.21 6.80 5.96
N LEU A 297 -9.78 5.74 6.53
CA LEU A 297 -10.40 4.64 5.78
C LEU A 297 -11.87 4.42 6.18
N PRO A 298 -12.65 3.73 5.32
CA PRO A 298 -12.30 3.18 4.02
C PRO A 298 -12.27 4.23 2.90
N ASN A 299 -11.78 3.83 1.72
CA ASN A 299 -11.73 4.68 0.52
C ASN A 299 -13.08 4.78 -0.22
N ALA A 300 -13.99 3.81 -0.06
CA ALA A 300 -15.30 3.82 -0.71
C ALA A 300 -16.20 4.94 -0.17
N ASN A 301 -16.43 5.97 -0.99
CA ASN A 301 -17.17 7.18 -0.59
C ASN A 301 -18.59 6.89 -0.09
N TRP A 302 -19.32 5.95 -0.71
CA TRP A 302 -20.68 5.63 -0.27
C TRP A 302 -20.69 5.01 1.13
N ILE A 303 -19.68 4.20 1.48
CA ILE A 303 -19.52 3.65 2.83
C ILE A 303 -19.24 4.78 3.81
N ARG A 304 -18.33 5.70 3.46
CA ARG A 304 -18.01 6.86 4.31
C ARG A 304 -19.23 7.71 4.62
N VAL A 305 -20.08 7.95 3.62
CA VAL A 305 -21.30 8.75 3.75
C VAL A 305 -22.38 8.05 4.57
N GLN A 306 -22.56 6.73 4.40
CA GLN A 306 -23.68 6.00 5.02
C GLN A 306 -23.32 5.35 6.37
N HIS A 307 -22.06 4.97 6.55
CA HIS A 307 -21.59 4.18 7.70
C HIS A 307 -20.47 4.87 8.48
N GLY A 308 -19.82 5.89 7.93
CA GLY A 308 -18.75 6.66 8.57
C GLY A 308 -17.34 6.23 8.13
N SER A 309 -16.33 6.79 8.79
CA SER A 309 -14.92 6.49 8.54
C SER A 309 -14.12 6.51 9.84
N LYS A 310 -13.01 5.78 9.87
CA LYS A 310 -12.02 5.84 10.94
C LYS A 310 -10.84 6.68 10.49
N SER A 311 -10.52 7.73 11.26
CA SER A 311 -9.33 8.54 11.08
C SER A 311 -8.37 8.26 12.22
N VAL A 312 -7.16 7.87 11.88
CA VAL A 312 -6.18 7.38 12.86
C VAL A 312 -4.87 8.12 12.70
N SER A 313 -4.26 8.50 13.83
CA SER A 313 -2.91 9.06 13.90
C SER A 313 -1.96 8.07 14.54
N LEU A 314 -0.83 7.81 13.88
CA LEU A 314 0.18 6.84 14.31
C LEU A 314 1.14 7.52 15.30
N GLY A 315 0.74 7.56 16.57
CA GLY A 315 1.34 8.38 17.62
C GLY A 315 2.80 8.04 17.90
N ASN A 316 3.15 6.76 18.03
CA ASN A 316 4.52 6.33 18.27
C ASN A 316 5.44 6.56 17.07
N ILE A 317 4.91 6.52 15.83
CA ILE A 317 5.66 6.87 14.62
C ILE A 317 5.97 8.36 14.61
N LEU A 318 4.97 9.21 14.87
CA LEU A 318 5.16 10.67 15.01
C LEU A 318 6.18 11.02 16.11
N GLU A 319 6.09 10.36 17.26
CA GLU A 319 7.04 10.54 18.36
C GLU A 319 8.46 10.12 17.96
N ALA A 320 8.61 9.04 17.19
CA ALA A 320 9.91 8.61 16.68
C ALA A 320 10.51 9.64 15.71
N TYR A 321 9.72 10.20 14.79
CA TYR A 321 10.16 11.28 13.90
C TYR A 321 10.62 12.52 14.67
N ASP A 322 9.83 12.98 15.63
CA ASP A 322 10.15 14.16 16.45
C ASP A 322 11.46 13.97 17.22
N LYS A 323 11.65 12.81 17.85
CA LYS A 323 12.88 12.48 18.59
C LYS A 323 14.12 12.32 17.69
N ALA A 324 13.94 11.86 16.45
CA ALA A 324 15.03 11.67 15.50
C ALA A 324 15.47 12.97 14.81
N GLY A 325 14.56 13.93 14.62
CA GLY A 325 14.80 15.15 13.83
C GLY A 325 15.90 16.07 14.38
N GLY A 326 16.16 16.04 15.69
CA GLY A 326 17.16 16.89 16.35
C GLY A 326 16.90 18.40 16.18
N SER A 327 17.81 19.24 16.69
CA SER A 327 17.65 20.70 16.64
C SER A 327 18.36 21.39 15.45
N GLY A 328 19.07 20.62 14.61
CA GLY A 328 19.95 21.16 13.57
C GLY A 328 19.22 21.98 12.51
N ILE A 329 18.08 21.47 12.01
CA ILE A 329 17.26 22.16 11.00
C ILE A 329 16.73 23.50 11.55
N VAL A 330 16.21 23.50 12.77
CA VAL A 330 15.69 24.73 13.40
C VAL A 330 16.82 25.74 13.58
N GLY A 331 18.00 25.29 14.05
CA GLY A 331 19.16 26.16 14.23
C GLY A 331 19.68 26.82 12.94
N GLU A 332 19.55 26.14 11.80
CA GLU A 332 19.98 26.64 10.49
C GLU A 332 18.95 27.55 9.82
N PHE A 333 17.66 27.19 9.90
CA PHE A 333 16.62 27.80 9.07
C PHE A 333 15.63 28.70 9.82
N ALA A 334 15.57 28.65 11.16
CA ALA A 334 14.73 29.56 11.95
C ALA A 334 15.56 30.78 12.40
N HIS A 335 15.60 31.81 11.55
CA HIS A 335 16.19 33.11 11.86
C HIS A 335 15.15 34.23 11.79
#